data_AF-A0A9D3M1A4-F1
#
_entry.id   AF-A0A9D3M1A4-F1
#
_cell.length_a   1.000
_cell.length_b   1.000
_cell.length_c   1.000
_cell.angle_alpha   90.00
_cell.angle_beta   90.00
_cell.angle_gamma   90.00
#
_symmetry.space_group_name_H-M   'P 1'
#
loop_
_entity.id
_entity.type
_entity.pdbx_description
1 polymer ?
#
loop_
_entity_poly.entity_id
_entity_poly.type
_entity_poly.pdbx_seq_one_letter_code
_entity_poly.pdbx_strand_id
1 'polypeptide(L)'
;MKSDHSMDHPLWFRGEFPGDQRIQQSQEPSSSEETSSEKLSSSKESLLRTLMKLKKDEKLKLFQSHLSQDCPECKKSLSEDPSVLVKFMKMKKLFKSHQIADYPECTEREQEDPEALYIVEKLLETCGSERSLKITLHILRNMKQKDLADSLERDEQHNESTKRAQQELKTHLKKKFECIFEGLAKQGHPTLLNEIYTELYITEGGSGEVNNEHEVRQIETASKRQTTQETAILCNDIFKPLPGQEKPIRTVLTKGIAGIGKTVSVQKFILDWAEGKANQDVDFIFTLPFRDLNLKKERAFSLMQLLQHYFPQLKEIKSVEGDEVKVVFIFDGLDECRLPLDFQSNKNCCDITESSSVDVLLTNLIKGNLLPSALLWITSRPAAASQIPPECVHQVTEVRGFNDPQKEEYFRKRISDNNQASRIISHIKSSRSLYIMCHIPVFCWISATVLETMWGKAKSGDLPKTLTEMYTHFLLNQANVQNQKYHGTDEADPKKKSASDTEIILKLGQLAFQQLEKGNLIFYKEDLRESGIDV
;
A
#
# COMPACT_ATOMS: atom_id res chain seq x y z
N MET A 1 1.64 -53.27 -21.08
CA MET A 1 1.07 -54.54 -21.59
C MET A 1 -0.04 -54.98 -20.63
N LYS A 2 -1.14 -55.52 -21.22
CA LYS A 2 -2.50 -55.75 -20.71
C LYS A 2 -3.40 -54.49 -20.73
N SER A 3 -4.59 -54.45 -21.36
CA SER A 3 -5.23 -55.12 -22.52
C SER A 3 -6.64 -54.52 -22.64
N ASP A 4 -7.10 -54.32 -23.87
CA ASP A 4 -8.33 -53.61 -24.24
C ASP A 4 -9.65 -54.39 -24.12
N HIS A 5 -10.74 -53.61 -24.20
CA HIS A 5 -12.07 -53.87 -24.77
C HIS A 5 -13.27 -54.27 -23.89
N SER A 6 -14.24 -53.35 -23.82
CA SER A 6 -15.57 -53.56 -24.44
C SER A 6 -16.18 -52.21 -24.84
N MET A 7 -16.61 -52.13 -26.10
CA MET A 7 -17.46 -51.07 -26.67
C MET A 7 -18.93 -51.37 -26.37
N ASP A 8 -19.76 -50.33 -26.17
CA ASP A 8 -21.04 -50.13 -26.88
C ASP A 8 -21.76 -48.84 -26.44
N HIS A 9 -22.33 -48.12 -27.42
CA HIS A 9 -23.23 -46.96 -27.36
C HIS A 9 -24.55 -47.36 -28.10
N PRO A 10 -25.62 -46.54 -28.13
CA PRO A 10 -26.49 -46.05 -27.06
C PRO A 10 -27.99 -46.41 -27.32
N LEU A 11 -28.87 -46.31 -26.32
CA LEU A 11 -30.33 -46.38 -26.54
C LEU A 11 -31.00 -45.02 -26.31
N TRP A 12 -31.65 -44.54 -27.38
CA TRP A 12 -32.54 -43.38 -27.44
C TRP A 12 -33.98 -43.77 -27.12
N PHE A 13 -34.73 -42.92 -26.39
CA PHE A 13 -36.16 -42.58 -26.57
C PHE A 13 -36.44 -41.35 -25.66
N ARG A 14 -36.47 -40.13 -26.18
CA ARG A 14 -37.59 -39.38 -26.81
C ARG A 14 -38.75 -39.06 -25.83
N GLY A 15 -38.84 -37.77 -25.48
CA GLY A 15 -40.01 -37.09 -24.91
C GLY A 15 -39.87 -35.59 -25.24
N GLU A 16 -40.94 -34.98 -25.71
CA GLU A 16 -40.99 -33.83 -26.63
C GLU A 16 -40.81 -32.43 -26.00
N PHE A 17 -40.36 -31.48 -26.84
CA PHE A 17 -40.31 -30.02 -26.62
C PHE A 17 -41.74 -29.39 -26.62
N PRO A 18 -41.93 -28.15 -26.12
CA PRO A 18 -41.67 -26.96 -26.94
C PRO A 18 -40.90 -25.85 -26.20
N GLY A 19 -40.16 -25.05 -26.96
CA GLY A 19 -39.41 -23.92 -26.44
C GLY A 19 -40.30 -22.77 -25.97
N ASP A 20 -39.78 -22.00 -25.02
CA ASP A 20 -40.13 -20.59 -24.94
C ASP A 20 -39.02 -19.76 -24.29
N GLN A 21 -38.95 -18.53 -24.77
CA GLN A 21 -37.94 -17.51 -24.50
C GLN A 21 -37.83 -17.20 -23.00
N ARG A 22 -36.63 -17.33 -22.41
CA ARG A 22 -36.31 -16.70 -21.13
C ARG A 22 -35.43 -15.48 -21.32
N ILE A 23 -36.15 -14.36 -21.34
CA ILE A 23 -35.79 -12.99 -21.01
C ILE A 23 -34.52 -12.90 -20.15
N GLN A 24 -33.55 -12.14 -20.66
CA GLN A 24 -32.51 -11.49 -19.86
C GLN A 24 -33.20 -10.60 -18.82
N GLN A 25 -33.22 -11.05 -17.55
CA GLN A 25 -33.42 -10.14 -16.44
C GLN A 25 -32.06 -9.58 -16.07
N SER A 26 -31.83 -8.35 -16.53
CA SER A 26 -30.92 -7.40 -15.91
C SER A 26 -31.28 -7.28 -14.42
N GLN A 27 -30.51 -7.92 -13.55
CA GLN A 27 -30.53 -7.57 -12.13
C GLN A 27 -29.73 -6.29 -11.98
N GLU A 28 -30.46 -5.18 -11.88
CA GLU A 28 -29.97 -3.94 -11.28
C GLU A 28 -29.44 -4.26 -9.86
N PRO A 29 -28.33 -3.64 -9.43
CA PRO A 29 -27.86 -3.82 -8.07
C PRO A 29 -28.89 -3.21 -7.12
N SER A 30 -29.47 -4.04 -6.25
CA SER A 30 -30.21 -3.58 -5.08
C SER A 30 -29.30 -2.70 -4.25
N SER A 31 -29.68 -1.42 -4.10
CA SER A 31 -29.10 -0.46 -3.18
C SER A 31 -29.25 -0.96 -1.75
N SER A 32 -28.27 -1.71 -1.27
CA SER A 32 -28.00 -1.80 0.16
C SER A 32 -27.36 -0.49 0.56
N GLU A 33 -28.15 0.40 1.16
CA GLU A 33 -27.67 1.50 2.00
C GLU A 33 -26.89 0.88 3.17
N GLU A 34 -25.63 0.55 2.92
CA GLU A 34 -24.63 0.53 3.98
C GLU A 34 -24.56 1.97 4.50
N THR A 35 -25.00 2.14 5.74
CA THR A 35 -24.85 3.37 6.50
C THR A 35 -23.35 3.62 6.67
N SER A 36 -22.77 4.26 5.67
CA SER A 36 -21.49 4.93 5.79
C SER A 36 -21.64 5.92 6.93
N SER A 37 -20.99 5.64 8.06
CA SER A 37 -20.69 6.66 9.04
C SER A 37 -19.96 7.79 8.30
N GLU A 38 -20.67 8.87 7.97
CA GLU A 38 -20.10 10.03 7.30
C GLU A 38 -18.95 10.56 8.16
N LYS A 39 -17.73 10.41 7.68
CA LYS A 39 -16.52 10.91 8.35
C LYS A 39 -16.75 12.40 8.63
N LEU A 40 -16.76 12.78 9.90
CA LEU A 40 -16.99 14.15 10.33
C LEU A 40 -15.92 15.04 9.66
N SER A 41 -16.32 16.18 9.07
CA SER A 41 -15.31 17.08 8.50
C SER A 41 -14.38 17.57 9.63
N SER A 42 -13.06 17.64 9.40
CA SER A 42 -12.09 18.05 10.44
C SER A 42 -12.48 19.36 11.17
N SER A 43 -13.06 20.33 10.46
CA SER A 43 -13.53 21.59 11.06
C SER A 43 -14.77 21.41 11.94
N LYS A 44 -15.63 20.42 11.68
CA LYS A 44 -16.77 20.05 12.55
C LYS A 44 -16.24 19.52 13.89
N GLU A 45 -15.22 18.68 13.88
CA GLU A 45 -14.60 18.13 15.10
C GLU A 45 -13.89 19.21 15.93
N SER A 46 -13.11 20.10 15.32
CA SER A 46 -12.44 21.20 16.03
C SER A 46 -13.45 22.11 16.74
N LEU A 47 -14.54 22.46 16.05
CA LEU A 47 -15.62 23.26 16.59
C LEU A 47 -16.37 22.52 17.71
N LEU A 48 -16.65 21.23 17.52
CA LEU A 48 -17.34 20.40 18.50
C LEU A 48 -16.50 20.24 19.77
N ARG A 49 -15.20 19.92 19.65
CA ARG A 49 -14.26 19.87 20.77
C ARG A 49 -14.21 21.19 21.53
N THR A 50 -14.20 22.31 20.81
CA THR A 50 -14.19 23.65 21.42
C THR A 50 -15.47 23.94 22.20
N LEU A 51 -16.63 23.58 21.64
CA LEU A 51 -17.92 23.78 22.31
C LEU A 51 -18.14 22.82 23.48
N MET A 52 -17.65 21.58 23.39
CA MET A 52 -17.62 20.66 24.53
C MET A 52 -16.75 21.20 25.68
N LYS A 53 -15.59 21.81 25.38
CA LYS A 53 -14.78 22.51 26.40
C LYS A 53 -15.55 23.68 27.03
N LEU A 54 -16.22 24.50 26.20
CA LEU A 54 -17.08 25.58 26.71
C LEU A 54 -18.24 25.07 27.58
N LYS A 55 -18.79 23.89 27.29
CA LYS A 55 -19.84 23.27 28.10
C LYS A 55 -19.30 22.79 29.44
N LYS A 56 -18.14 22.14 29.46
CA LYS A 56 -17.44 21.74 30.70
C LYS A 56 -17.14 22.95 31.59
N ASP A 57 -16.86 24.10 30.98
CA ASP A 57 -16.62 25.38 31.66
C ASP A 57 -17.91 26.15 32.02
N GLU A 58 -19.11 25.60 31.78
CA GLU A 58 -20.42 26.27 31.93
C GLU A 58 -20.61 27.55 31.10
N LYS A 59 -19.79 27.75 30.05
CA LYS A 59 -19.79 28.94 29.18
C LYS A 59 -20.58 28.74 27.87
N LEU A 60 -21.16 27.57 27.62
CA LEU A 60 -21.88 27.30 26.37
C LEU A 60 -23.10 28.21 26.17
N LYS A 61 -23.86 28.50 27.24
CA LYS A 61 -25.00 29.44 27.19
C LYS A 61 -24.54 30.87 26.89
N LEU A 62 -23.39 31.28 27.42
CA LEU A 62 -22.77 32.58 27.11
C LEU A 62 -22.32 32.66 25.65
N PHE A 63 -21.85 31.55 25.07
CA PHE A 63 -21.54 31.46 23.64
C PHE A 63 -22.79 31.64 22.78
N GLN A 64 -23.88 30.93 23.09
CA GLN A 64 -25.18 31.08 22.42
C GLN A 64 -25.75 32.51 22.52
N SER A 65 -25.56 33.18 23.66
CA SER A 65 -26.02 34.58 23.82
C SER A 65 -25.26 35.54 22.91
N HIS A 66 -23.96 35.34 22.71
CA HIS A 66 -23.13 36.13 21.79
C HIS A 66 -23.45 35.83 20.32
N LEU A 67 -23.73 34.57 19.97
CA LEU A 67 -24.33 34.18 18.68
C LEU A 67 -25.65 34.92 18.41
N SER A 68 -26.42 35.18 19.47
CA SER A 68 -27.72 35.85 19.43
C SER A 68 -27.64 37.38 19.49
N GLN A 69 -26.49 37.97 19.82
CA GLN A 69 -26.28 39.43 19.87
C GLN A 69 -25.90 40.02 18.50
N ASP A 70 -26.21 41.30 18.27
CA ASP A 70 -25.76 42.02 17.07
C ASP A 70 -24.28 42.32 17.15
N CYS A 71 -23.45 41.35 16.77
CA CYS A 71 -22.03 41.59 16.58
C CYS A 71 -21.78 42.31 15.23
N PRO A 72 -21.29 43.56 15.22
CA PRO A 72 -21.03 44.32 14.00
C PRO A 72 -19.85 43.77 13.19
N GLU A 73 -18.83 43.16 13.80
CA GLU A 73 -17.78 42.44 13.07
C GLU A 73 -18.29 41.15 12.41
N CYS A 74 -19.20 40.38 13.04
CA CYS A 74 -19.82 39.21 12.41
C CYS A 74 -20.52 39.58 11.09
N LYS A 75 -21.23 40.72 11.06
CA LYS A 75 -21.86 41.26 9.84
C LYS A 75 -20.84 41.63 8.76
N LYS A 76 -19.65 42.09 9.15
CA LYS A 76 -18.52 42.42 8.25
C LYS A 76 -17.87 41.17 7.64
N SER A 77 -17.71 40.10 8.41
CA SER A 77 -17.25 38.80 7.89
C SER A 77 -18.32 38.05 7.06
N LEU A 78 -19.59 38.47 7.15
CA LEU A 78 -20.72 37.91 6.41
C LEU A 78 -21.13 38.76 5.19
N SER A 79 -20.56 39.96 4.98
CA SER A 79 -21.06 40.94 3.98
C SER A 79 -20.71 40.65 2.52
N GLU A 80 -20.03 39.56 2.23
CA GLU A 80 -19.64 39.20 0.85
C GLU A 80 -20.74 38.44 0.09
N ASP A 81 -21.74 37.88 0.78
CA ASP A 81 -22.88 37.18 0.17
C ASP A 81 -24.22 37.49 0.88
N PRO A 82 -25.14 38.25 0.25
CA PRO A 82 -26.46 38.58 0.80
C PRO A 82 -27.30 37.35 1.17
N SER A 83 -27.12 36.21 0.49
CA SER A 83 -27.89 35.00 0.73
C SER A 83 -27.52 34.33 2.06
N VAL A 84 -26.23 34.37 2.42
CA VAL A 84 -25.70 33.82 3.68
C VAL A 84 -26.09 34.72 4.86
N LEU A 85 -26.10 36.05 4.68
CA LEU A 85 -26.60 36.99 5.69
C LEU A 85 -28.06 36.72 6.07
N VAL A 86 -28.92 36.45 5.08
CA VAL A 86 -30.33 36.12 5.32
C VAL A 86 -30.45 34.79 6.09
N LYS A 87 -29.65 33.78 5.74
CA LYS A 87 -29.62 32.49 6.45
C LYS A 87 -29.12 32.64 7.89
N PHE A 88 -28.04 33.40 8.11
CA PHE A 88 -27.50 33.69 9.44
C PHE A 88 -28.49 34.47 10.32
N MET A 89 -29.21 35.44 9.75
CA MET A 89 -30.28 36.17 10.45
C MET A 89 -31.43 35.24 10.89
N LYS A 90 -31.77 34.22 10.08
CA LYS A 90 -32.76 33.18 10.45
C LYS A 90 -32.24 32.29 11.58
N MET A 91 -30.98 31.84 11.50
CA MET A 91 -30.32 31.06 12.56
C MET A 91 -30.27 31.83 13.89
N LYS A 92 -29.95 33.12 13.86
CA LYS A 92 -29.98 34.00 15.04
C LYS A 92 -31.38 34.06 15.69
N LYS A 93 -32.44 34.09 14.88
CA LYS A 93 -33.83 34.04 15.39
C LYS A 93 -34.14 32.70 16.05
N LEU A 94 -33.66 31.59 15.49
CA LEU A 94 -33.80 30.25 16.05
C LEU A 94 -33.14 30.13 17.43
N PHE A 95 -31.89 30.60 17.59
CA PHE A 95 -31.22 30.57 18.89
C PHE A 95 -31.84 31.51 19.93
N LYS A 96 -32.48 32.61 19.49
CA LYS A 96 -33.28 33.47 20.38
C LYS A 96 -34.59 32.83 20.84
N SER A 97 -35.20 31.95 20.04
CA SER A 97 -36.49 31.34 20.34
C SER A 97 -36.40 30.03 21.13
N HIS A 98 -35.24 29.36 21.12
CA HIS A 98 -35.00 28.14 21.88
C HIS A 98 -34.46 28.50 23.29
N GLN A 99 -35.33 28.69 24.27
CA GLN A 99 -34.99 28.37 25.66
C GLN A 99 -35.06 26.84 25.79
N ILE A 100 -33.95 26.21 26.13
CA ILE A 100 -33.80 24.75 26.16
C ILE A 100 -34.81 24.15 27.15
N ALA A 101 -35.68 23.28 26.65
CA ALA A 101 -36.54 22.42 27.44
C ALA A 101 -35.70 21.23 27.97
N ASP A 102 -35.91 20.88 29.24
CA ASP A 102 -35.26 19.77 29.93
C ASP A 102 -35.35 18.46 29.12
N TYR A 103 -34.20 17.87 28.82
CA TYR A 103 -34.10 16.52 28.26
C TYR A 103 -33.78 15.52 29.39
N PRO A 104 -34.34 14.29 29.35
CA PRO A 104 -34.12 13.30 30.42
C PRO A 104 -32.67 12.80 30.41
N GLU A 105 -32.11 12.64 31.61
CA GLU A 105 -30.79 12.06 31.86
C GLU A 105 -30.61 10.71 31.15
N CYS A 106 -29.51 10.57 30.40
CA CYS A 106 -29.01 9.29 29.90
C CYS A 106 -27.51 9.17 30.20
N THR A 107 -27.15 7.97 30.62
CA THR A 107 -25.92 7.54 31.31
C THR A 107 -24.61 7.72 30.53
N GLU A 108 -23.56 8.03 31.30
CA GLU A 108 -22.14 8.18 30.95
C GLU A 108 -21.61 7.14 29.94
N ARG A 109 -21.40 7.60 28.72
CA ARG A 109 -20.27 7.25 27.83
C ARG A 109 -19.90 8.52 27.07
N GLU A 110 -18.63 8.72 26.73
CA GLU A 110 -18.11 9.88 25.99
C GLU A 110 -18.69 9.94 24.55
N GLN A 111 -19.98 10.21 24.43
CA GLN A 111 -20.67 10.50 23.18
C GLN A 111 -20.92 12.00 23.06
N GLU A 112 -20.86 12.45 21.81
CA GLU A 112 -21.03 13.82 21.37
C GLU A 112 -22.19 14.51 22.10
N ASP A 113 -21.91 15.67 22.70
CA ASP A 113 -22.94 16.43 23.39
C ASP A 113 -23.99 16.94 22.38
N PRO A 114 -25.27 16.55 22.52
CA PRO A 114 -26.29 16.83 21.50
C PRO A 114 -26.56 18.33 21.32
N GLU A 115 -26.35 19.14 22.36
CA GLU A 115 -26.49 20.59 22.30
C GLU A 115 -25.31 21.23 21.57
N ALA A 116 -24.07 20.84 21.91
CA ALA A 116 -22.87 21.31 21.23
C ALA A 116 -22.89 20.90 19.74
N LEU A 117 -23.26 19.65 19.46
CA LEU A 117 -23.37 19.10 18.11
C LEU A 117 -24.40 19.86 17.27
N TYR A 118 -25.59 20.11 17.82
CA TYR A 118 -26.63 20.89 17.16
C TYR A 118 -26.14 22.29 16.77
N ILE A 119 -25.44 22.98 17.68
CA ILE A 119 -24.89 24.31 17.41
C ILE A 119 -23.90 24.25 16.25
N VAL A 120 -22.96 23.29 16.28
CA VAL A 120 -21.95 23.13 15.21
C VAL A 120 -22.60 22.82 13.88
N GLU A 121 -23.53 21.85 13.83
CA GLU A 121 -24.24 21.48 12.60
C GLU A 121 -25.00 22.66 12.02
N LYS A 122 -25.76 23.39 12.86
CA LYS A 122 -26.50 24.56 12.40
C LYS A 122 -25.57 25.66 11.88
N LEU A 123 -24.44 25.88 12.55
CA LEU A 123 -23.45 26.87 12.15
C LEU A 123 -22.86 26.51 10.78
N LEU A 124 -22.44 25.26 10.60
CA LEU A 124 -21.85 24.73 9.37
C LEU A 124 -22.84 24.74 8.20
N GLU A 125 -24.07 24.26 8.41
CA GLU A 125 -25.16 24.30 7.41
C GLU A 125 -25.44 25.74 6.93
N THR A 126 -25.39 26.69 7.86
CA THR A 126 -25.80 28.08 7.60
C THR A 126 -24.69 28.89 6.92
N CYS A 127 -23.45 28.74 7.38
CA CYS A 127 -22.35 29.65 7.03
C CYS A 127 -21.24 28.99 6.20
N GLY A 128 -21.18 27.66 6.17
CA GLY A 128 -20.01 26.90 5.70
C GLY A 128 -18.88 26.86 6.72
N SER A 129 -17.91 25.95 6.54
CA SER A 129 -16.81 25.69 7.48
C SER A 129 -15.97 26.93 7.80
N GLU A 130 -15.45 27.61 6.78
CA GLU A 130 -14.55 28.76 6.94
C GLU A 130 -15.19 29.91 7.72
N ARG A 131 -16.46 30.22 7.44
CA ARG A 131 -17.18 31.30 8.13
C ARG A 131 -17.59 30.88 9.55
N SER A 132 -17.99 29.63 9.73
CA SER A 132 -18.31 29.06 11.05
C SER A 132 -17.11 29.18 12.01
N LEU A 133 -15.91 28.91 11.49
CA LEU A 133 -14.67 29.11 12.22
C LEU A 133 -14.46 30.58 12.61
N LYS A 134 -14.53 31.51 11.64
CA LYS A 134 -14.35 32.95 11.87
C LYS A 134 -15.33 33.49 12.92
N ILE A 135 -16.60 33.08 12.84
CA ILE A 135 -17.64 33.45 13.81
C ILE A 135 -17.31 32.92 15.21
N THR A 136 -16.93 31.65 15.31
CA THR A 136 -16.60 31.01 16.59
C THR A 136 -15.40 31.66 17.25
N LEU A 137 -14.31 31.89 16.50
CA LEU A 137 -13.11 32.60 16.97
C LEU A 137 -13.42 34.02 17.45
N HIS A 138 -14.25 34.74 16.71
CA HIS A 138 -14.66 36.08 17.10
C HIS A 138 -15.44 36.08 18.42
N ILE A 139 -16.38 35.14 18.58
CA ILE A 139 -17.16 35.02 19.82
C ILE A 139 -16.27 34.63 21.00
N LEU A 140 -15.37 33.66 20.83
CA LEU A 140 -14.41 33.26 21.87
C LEU A 140 -13.56 34.45 22.33
N ARG A 141 -13.07 35.27 21.39
CA ARG A 141 -12.30 36.49 21.69
C ARG A 141 -13.14 37.52 22.46
N ASN A 142 -14.40 37.71 22.11
CA ASN A 142 -15.33 38.61 22.82
C ASN A 142 -15.64 38.11 24.24
N MET A 143 -15.78 36.79 24.41
CA MET A 143 -15.96 36.14 25.70
C MET A 143 -14.68 36.08 26.55
N LYS A 144 -13.57 36.70 26.08
CA LYS A 144 -12.24 36.66 26.69
C LYS A 144 -11.67 35.24 26.84
N GLN A 145 -12.13 34.28 26.04
CA GLN A 145 -11.61 32.92 25.96
C GLN A 145 -10.44 32.86 24.97
N LYS A 146 -9.34 33.56 25.27
CA LYS A 146 -8.17 33.64 24.36
C LYS A 146 -7.52 32.28 24.15
N ASP A 147 -7.32 31.51 25.20
CA ASP A 147 -6.65 30.19 25.10
C ASP A 147 -7.43 29.21 24.21
N LEU A 148 -8.78 29.24 24.27
CA LEU A 148 -9.64 28.43 23.40
C LEU A 148 -9.62 28.94 21.95
N ALA A 149 -9.60 30.26 21.74
CA ALA A 149 -9.48 30.83 20.40
C ALA A 149 -8.13 30.49 19.75
N ASP A 150 -7.03 30.62 20.50
CA ASP A 150 -5.68 30.31 20.05
C ASP A 150 -5.46 28.79 19.89
N SER A 151 -6.17 27.96 20.67
CA SER A 151 -6.23 26.51 20.44
C SER A 151 -6.93 26.20 19.13
N LEU A 152 -8.14 26.76 18.92
CA LEU A 152 -8.94 26.51 17.71
C LEU A 152 -8.22 26.98 16.43
N GLU A 153 -7.53 28.13 16.46
CA GLU A 153 -6.70 28.60 15.33
C GLU A 153 -5.52 27.66 15.06
N ARG A 154 -4.84 27.17 16.10
CA ARG A 154 -3.75 26.20 15.94
C ARG A 154 -4.24 24.86 15.40
N ASP A 155 -5.40 24.40 15.85
CA ASP A 155 -6.01 23.14 15.42
C ASP A 155 -6.37 23.20 13.93
N GLU A 156 -6.96 24.30 13.45
CA GLU A 156 -7.25 24.46 12.02
C GLU A 156 -5.99 24.63 11.17
N GLN A 157 -5.00 25.40 11.62
CA GLN A 157 -3.73 25.52 10.91
C GLN A 157 -3.01 24.16 10.82
N HIS A 158 -3.10 23.35 11.89
CA HIS A 158 -2.60 22.00 11.89
C HIS A 158 -3.38 21.10 10.91
N ASN A 159 -4.71 21.17 10.89
CA ASN A 159 -5.54 20.42 9.95
C ASN A 159 -5.23 20.76 8.48
N GLU A 160 -5.05 22.04 8.15
CA GLU A 160 -4.68 22.48 6.80
C GLU A 160 -3.29 21.98 6.37
N SER A 161 -2.30 22.10 7.26
CA SER A 161 -0.93 21.60 6.99
C SER A 161 -0.90 20.08 6.85
N THR A 162 -1.65 19.35 7.68
CA THR A 162 -1.81 17.90 7.59
C THR A 162 -2.44 17.50 6.24
N LYS A 163 -3.55 18.13 5.83
CA LYS A 163 -4.19 17.85 4.53
C LYS A 163 -3.26 18.14 3.35
N ARG A 164 -2.51 19.24 3.40
CA ARG A 164 -1.52 19.57 2.37
C ARG A 164 -0.45 18.49 2.26
N ALA A 165 0.15 18.11 3.38
CA ALA A 165 1.20 17.11 3.42
C ALA A 165 0.69 15.71 3.03
N GLN A 166 -0.56 15.35 3.35
CA GLN A 166 -1.22 14.14 2.83
C GLN A 166 -1.28 14.14 1.30
N GLN A 167 -1.72 15.26 0.70
CA GLN A 167 -1.84 15.39 -0.75
C GLN A 167 -0.47 15.37 -1.45
N GLU A 168 0.53 16.03 -0.85
CA GLU A 168 1.92 16.02 -1.34
C GLU A 168 2.52 14.62 -1.25
N LEU A 169 2.28 13.90 -0.15
CA LEU A 169 2.74 12.52 0.03
C LEU A 169 2.08 11.59 -0.99
N LYS A 170 0.76 11.66 -1.19
CA LYS A 170 0.05 10.90 -2.24
C LYS A 170 0.65 11.17 -3.62
N THR A 171 0.87 12.44 -3.95
CA THR A 171 1.47 12.83 -5.24
C THR A 171 2.88 12.27 -5.41
N HIS A 172 3.70 12.34 -4.35
CA HIS A 172 5.05 11.79 -4.35
C HIS A 172 5.05 10.27 -4.54
N LEU A 173 4.22 9.54 -3.79
CA LEU A 173 4.15 8.09 -3.84
C LEU A 173 3.55 7.59 -5.16
N LYS A 174 2.53 8.30 -5.71
CA LYS A 174 2.03 8.05 -7.06
C LYS A 174 3.16 8.14 -8.07
N LYS A 175 3.89 9.27 -8.11
CA LYS A 175 5.01 9.44 -9.06
C LYS A 175 6.12 8.39 -8.87
N LYS A 176 6.37 7.97 -7.63
CA LYS A 176 7.39 6.96 -7.30
C LYS A 176 7.02 5.56 -7.78
N PHE A 177 5.75 5.19 -7.74
CA PHE A 177 5.29 3.81 -7.99
C PHE A 177 4.38 3.63 -9.22
N GLU A 178 4.06 4.72 -9.94
CA GLU A 178 3.30 4.69 -11.19
C GLU A 178 4.02 3.89 -12.28
N CYS A 179 5.36 3.89 -12.26
CA CYS A 179 6.19 3.19 -13.23
C CYS A 179 6.94 2.03 -12.57
N ILE A 180 7.05 0.91 -13.29
CA ILE A 180 7.85 -0.24 -12.87
C ILE A 180 9.10 -0.36 -13.73
N PHE A 181 10.24 -0.58 -13.08
CA PHE A 181 11.51 -0.74 -13.76
C PHE A 181 11.77 -2.21 -14.08
N GLU A 182 11.40 -2.61 -15.28
CA GLU A 182 11.66 -3.94 -15.85
C GLU A 182 13.08 -4.07 -16.42
N GLY A 183 14.10 -3.70 -15.64
CA GLY A 183 15.49 -3.63 -16.11
C GLY A 183 15.76 -2.36 -16.94
N LEU A 184 16.74 -2.42 -17.86
CA LEU A 184 17.21 -1.25 -18.61
C LEU A 184 16.09 -0.65 -19.50
N ALA A 185 15.28 0.24 -18.92
CA ALA A 185 14.28 1.00 -19.64
C ALA A 185 14.94 1.66 -20.87
N LYS A 186 14.47 1.29 -22.07
CA LYS A 186 14.81 2.02 -23.29
C LYS A 186 14.52 3.48 -23.03
N GLN A 187 15.49 4.36 -23.25
CA GLN A 187 15.32 5.81 -23.11
C GLN A 187 14.00 6.22 -23.78
N GLY A 188 13.00 6.65 -22.99
CA GLY A 188 11.80 7.32 -23.50
C GLY A 188 10.43 6.71 -23.17
N HIS A 189 10.32 5.44 -22.74
CA HIS A 189 9.00 4.84 -22.45
C HIS A 189 8.98 4.11 -21.10
N PRO A 190 8.51 4.75 -20.01
CA PRO A 190 8.30 4.06 -18.75
C PRO A 190 7.10 3.11 -18.86
N THR A 191 7.26 1.86 -18.42
CA THR A 191 6.14 0.91 -18.32
C THR A 191 5.29 1.27 -17.11
N LEU A 192 4.01 1.58 -17.33
CA LEU A 192 3.08 1.88 -16.24
C LEU A 192 2.76 0.60 -15.48
N LEU A 193 2.86 0.64 -14.14
CA LEU A 193 2.56 -0.52 -13.30
C LEU A 193 1.13 -1.01 -13.55
N ASN A 194 0.17 -0.10 -13.65
CA ASN A 194 -1.24 -0.43 -13.88
C ASN A 194 -1.52 -1.17 -15.20
N GLU A 195 -0.68 -0.99 -16.23
CA GLU A 195 -0.87 -1.63 -17.53
C GLU A 195 -0.44 -3.09 -17.51
N ILE A 196 0.65 -3.40 -16.80
CA ILE A 196 1.23 -4.75 -16.77
C ILE A 196 0.89 -5.54 -15.50
N TYR A 197 0.37 -4.88 -14.47
CA TYR A 197 0.08 -5.53 -13.20
C TYR A 197 -1.00 -6.60 -13.38
N THR A 198 -0.66 -7.80 -12.95
CA THR A 198 -1.57 -8.94 -12.83
C THR A 198 -1.71 -9.25 -11.35
N GLU A 199 -2.94 -9.34 -10.86
CA GLU A 199 -3.20 -9.61 -9.44
C GLU A 199 -2.53 -10.93 -9.04
N LEU A 200 -1.81 -10.93 -7.91
CA LEU A 200 -1.16 -12.13 -7.40
C LEU A 200 -2.14 -12.96 -6.58
N TYR A 201 -1.99 -14.28 -6.61
CA TYR A 201 -2.74 -15.14 -5.71
C TYR A 201 -2.11 -15.07 -4.30
N ILE A 202 -2.79 -14.40 -3.37
CA ILE A 202 -2.39 -14.28 -1.96
C ILE A 202 -3.38 -15.10 -1.12
N THR A 203 -2.86 -15.83 -0.15
CA THR A 203 -3.64 -16.73 0.73
C THR A 203 -3.29 -16.52 2.18
N GLU A 204 -4.12 -17.01 3.10
CA GLU A 204 -3.80 -17.04 4.53
C GLU A 204 -2.64 -18.02 4.80
N GLY A 205 -1.55 -17.52 5.37
CA GLY A 205 -0.34 -18.28 5.66
C GLY A 205 -0.38 -18.95 7.03
N GLY A 206 -1.24 -19.95 7.21
CA GLY A 206 -1.50 -20.61 8.50
C GLY A 206 -1.19 -22.11 8.58
N SER A 207 -0.80 -22.76 7.47
CA SER A 207 -0.59 -24.22 7.45
C SER A 207 0.79 -24.63 7.97
N GLY A 208 1.05 -24.40 9.27
CA GLY A 208 1.87 -25.23 10.18
C GLY A 208 3.26 -25.76 9.78
N GLU A 209 3.79 -25.48 8.61
CA GLU A 209 5.03 -26.03 8.10
C GLU A 209 6.03 -24.89 7.94
N VAL A 210 6.98 -24.81 8.88
CA VAL A 210 8.28 -24.21 8.59
C VAL A 210 8.95 -25.13 7.58
N ASN A 211 8.51 -25.07 6.32
CA ASN A 211 9.03 -25.95 5.31
C ASN A 211 10.39 -25.40 4.88
N ASN A 212 11.46 -25.90 5.51
CA ASN A 212 12.87 -25.61 5.18
C ASN A 212 13.29 -26.21 3.82
N GLU A 213 12.32 -26.58 2.98
CA GLU A 213 12.57 -27.11 1.65
C GLU A 213 13.03 -26.01 0.68
N HIS A 214 13.87 -26.40 -0.27
CA HIS A 214 14.33 -25.55 -1.36
C HIS A 214 13.15 -24.84 -2.06
N GLU A 215 13.32 -23.56 -2.38
CA GLU A 215 12.29 -22.72 -3.04
C GLU A 215 11.70 -23.41 -4.29
N VAL A 216 12.49 -24.21 -5.02
CA VAL A 216 12.03 -25.02 -6.16
C VAL A 216 10.93 -26.02 -5.80
N ARG A 217 11.04 -26.72 -4.66
CA ARG A 217 10.01 -27.65 -4.20
C ARG A 217 8.74 -26.94 -3.76
N GLN A 218 8.87 -25.72 -3.22
CA GLN A 218 7.74 -24.89 -2.84
C GLN A 218 6.93 -24.49 -4.09
N ILE A 219 7.59 -24.11 -5.18
CA ILE A 219 6.96 -23.81 -6.48
C ILE A 219 6.22 -25.03 -7.03
N GLU A 220 6.89 -26.20 -7.08
CA GLU A 220 6.28 -27.42 -7.61
C GLU A 220 5.06 -27.85 -6.80
N THR A 221 5.13 -27.68 -5.48
CA THR A 221 4.05 -28.01 -4.56
C THR A 221 2.88 -27.03 -4.71
N ALA A 222 3.15 -25.72 -4.74
CA ALA A 222 2.13 -24.69 -4.97
C ALA A 222 1.44 -24.86 -6.34
N SER A 223 2.19 -25.19 -7.39
CA SER A 223 1.62 -25.50 -8.71
C SER A 223 0.71 -26.74 -8.71
N LYS A 224 0.88 -27.68 -7.77
CA LYS A 224 0.02 -28.87 -7.63
C LYS A 224 -1.17 -28.65 -6.68
N ARG A 225 -1.05 -27.71 -5.73
CA ARG A 225 -2.05 -27.42 -4.67
C ARG A 225 -3.22 -26.52 -5.12
N GLN A 226 -3.34 -26.20 -6.42
CA GLN A 226 -4.44 -25.38 -6.97
C GLN A 226 -5.85 -25.96 -6.73
N THR A 227 -5.98 -27.18 -6.20
CA THR A 227 -7.23 -27.90 -5.91
C THR A 227 -7.69 -27.85 -4.44
N THR A 228 -6.92 -27.25 -3.52
CA THR A 228 -7.29 -27.12 -2.10
C THR A 228 -8.01 -25.80 -1.81
N GLN A 229 -9.02 -25.82 -0.94
CA GLN A 229 -9.86 -24.67 -0.54
C GLN A 229 -9.08 -23.63 0.27
N GLU A 230 -8.08 -22.97 -0.32
CA GLU A 230 -7.40 -21.83 0.30
C GLU A 230 -8.22 -20.56 0.11
N THR A 231 -8.40 -19.79 1.20
CA THR A 231 -9.08 -18.49 1.15
C THR A 231 -8.17 -17.48 0.46
N ALA A 232 -8.57 -17.03 -0.72
CA ALA A 232 -7.88 -15.97 -1.44
C ALA A 232 -8.09 -14.61 -0.77
N ILE A 233 -7.03 -13.82 -0.68
CA ILE A 233 -7.04 -12.48 -0.09
C ILE A 233 -6.65 -11.50 -1.19
N LEU A 234 -7.46 -10.46 -1.40
CA LEU A 234 -7.10 -9.38 -2.32
C LEU A 234 -6.04 -8.50 -1.69
N CYS A 235 -5.07 -8.02 -2.49
CA CYS A 235 -3.97 -7.17 -1.98
C CYS A 235 -4.48 -5.94 -1.22
N ASN A 236 -5.54 -5.30 -1.73
CA ASN A 236 -6.15 -4.12 -1.10
C ASN A 236 -6.96 -4.43 0.16
N ASP A 237 -7.30 -5.70 0.40
CA ASP A 237 -8.09 -6.16 1.55
C ASP A 237 -7.21 -6.80 2.63
N ILE A 238 -5.89 -6.63 2.56
CA ILE A 238 -4.94 -7.35 3.41
C ILE A 238 -5.11 -7.09 4.92
N PHE A 239 -5.70 -5.95 5.30
CA PHE A 239 -6.02 -5.61 6.69
C PHE A 239 -7.47 -5.90 7.08
N LYS A 240 -8.28 -6.44 6.17
CA LYS A 240 -9.66 -6.80 6.47
C LYS A 240 -9.71 -8.18 7.13
N PRO A 241 -10.53 -8.35 8.19
CA PRO A 241 -10.68 -9.64 8.84
C PRO A 241 -11.23 -10.69 7.89
N LEU A 242 -10.66 -11.89 7.95
CA LEU A 242 -11.18 -13.05 7.20
C LEU A 242 -12.50 -13.53 7.82
N PRO A 243 -13.35 -14.24 7.05
CA PRO A 243 -14.58 -14.82 7.59
C PRO A 243 -14.30 -15.69 8.82
N GLY A 244 -14.88 -15.34 9.97
CA GLY A 244 -14.68 -16.04 11.25
C GLY A 244 -13.56 -15.48 12.14
N GLN A 245 -12.82 -14.45 11.70
CA GLN A 245 -11.92 -13.68 12.57
C GLN A 245 -12.65 -12.47 13.16
N GLU A 246 -12.87 -12.47 14.48
CA GLU A 246 -13.45 -11.32 15.20
C GLU A 246 -12.38 -10.32 15.68
N LYS A 247 -11.09 -10.72 15.68
CA LYS A 247 -10.00 -9.88 16.19
C LYS A 247 -9.54 -8.87 15.14
N PRO A 248 -9.27 -7.60 15.53
CA PRO A 248 -8.73 -6.60 14.62
C PRO A 248 -7.32 -7.00 14.16
N ILE A 249 -7.06 -6.84 12.86
CA ILE A 249 -5.74 -7.11 12.27
C ILE A 249 -4.92 -5.83 12.31
N ARG A 250 -3.96 -5.76 13.23
CA ARG A 250 -2.98 -4.66 13.29
C ARG A 250 -1.77 -4.94 12.40
N THR A 251 -1.20 -6.15 12.49
CA THR A 251 0.09 -6.47 11.86
C THR A 251 -0.04 -7.69 10.96
N VAL A 252 0.25 -7.49 9.68
CA VAL A 252 0.29 -8.54 8.66
C VAL A 252 1.73 -8.86 8.30
N LEU A 253 2.10 -10.14 8.36
CA LEU A 253 3.38 -10.65 7.87
C LEU A 253 3.16 -11.46 6.59
N THR A 254 3.55 -10.91 5.45
CA THR A 254 3.44 -11.55 4.14
C THR A 254 4.72 -12.28 3.77
N LYS A 255 4.60 -13.59 3.61
CA LYS A 255 5.68 -14.50 3.20
C LYS A 255 5.62 -14.78 1.71
N GLY A 256 6.76 -15.13 1.14
CA GLY A 256 6.85 -15.65 -0.21
C GLY A 256 8.28 -15.73 -0.70
N ILE A 257 8.55 -16.59 -1.67
CA ILE A 257 9.90 -16.81 -2.22
C ILE A 257 10.42 -15.58 -2.99
N ALA A 258 11.69 -15.63 -3.40
CA ALA A 258 12.31 -14.58 -4.20
C ALA A 258 11.55 -14.32 -5.51
N GLY A 259 11.39 -13.06 -5.90
CA GLY A 259 10.79 -12.70 -7.20
C GLY A 259 9.29 -13.01 -7.35
N ILE A 260 8.62 -13.54 -6.30
CA ILE A 260 7.21 -13.94 -6.34
C ILE A 260 6.23 -12.75 -6.45
N GLY A 261 6.71 -11.52 -6.24
CA GLY A 261 5.94 -10.29 -6.42
C GLY A 261 5.59 -9.54 -5.14
N LYS A 262 6.12 -9.90 -3.96
CA LYS A 262 5.88 -9.20 -2.68
C LYS A 262 6.02 -7.67 -2.77
N THR A 263 7.17 -7.19 -3.25
CA THR A 263 7.41 -5.74 -3.43
C THR A 263 6.47 -5.11 -4.45
N VAL A 264 6.12 -5.82 -5.53
CA VAL A 264 5.19 -5.30 -6.55
C VAL A 264 3.78 -5.17 -5.98
N SER A 265 3.33 -6.10 -5.13
CA SER A 265 2.07 -5.98 -4.40
C SER A 265 2.05 -4.76 -3.48
N VAL A 266 3.13 -4.51 -2.74
CA VAL A 266 3.29 -3.30 -1.91
C VAL A 266 3.20 -2.04 -2.77
N GLN A 267 3.92 -1.98 -3.89
CA GLN A 267 3.89 -0.84 -4.80
C GLN A 267 2.48 -0.61 -5.36
N LYS A 268 1.78 -1.68 -5.73
CA LYS A 268 0.41 -1.62 -6.24
C LYS A 268 -0.58 -1.12 -5.19
N PHE A 269 -0.50 -1.62 -3.96
CA PHE A 269 -1.32 -1.17 -2.84
C PHE A 269 -1.16 0.34 -2.59
N ILE A 270 0.09 0.81 -2.56
CA ILE A 270 0.40 2.24 -2.39
C ILE A 270 -0.13 3.06 -3.58
N LEU A 271 0.04 2.56 -4.81
CA LEU A 271 -0.43 3.24 -6.01
C LEU A 271 -1.96 3.37 -6.03
N ASP A 272 -2.70 2.30 -5.71
CA ASP A 272 -4.16 2.33 -5.64
C ASP A 272 -4.66 3.29 -4.56
N TRP A 273 -3.98 3.37 -3.42
CA TRP A 273 -4.27 4.39 -2.40
C TRP A 273 -3.99 5.81 -2.89
N ALA A 274 -2.84 6.03 -3.54
CA ALA A 274 -2.44 7.35 -4.03
C ALA A 274 -3.31 7.85 -5.20
N GLU A 275 -3.88 6.93 -5.98
CA GLU A 275 -4.80 7.22 -7.10
C GLU A 275 -6.27 7.37 -6.67
N GLY A 276 -6.60 7.12 -5.40
CA GLY A 276 -7.97 7.24 -4.90
C GLY A 276 -8.83 5.99 -5.12
N LYS A 277 -8.25 4.85 -5.51
CA LYS A 277 -8.96 3.62 -5.90
C LYS A 277 -9.34 2.73 -4.72
N ALA A 278 -8.49 2.67 -3.69
CA ALA A 278 -8.68 1.80 -2.53
C ALA A 278 -8.14 2.45 -1.24
N ASN A 279 -8.56 1.93 -0.08
CA ASN A 279 -8.01 2.29 1.25
C ASN A 279 -8.06 3.81 1.57
N GLN A 280 -9.06 4.54 1.08
CA GLN A 280 -9.16 6.01 1.28
C GLN A 280 -9.53 6.42 2.71
N ASP A 281 -9.84 5.44 3.56
CA ASP A 281 -9.95 5.59 5.01
C ASP A 281 -8.59 5.81 5.68
N VAL A 282 -7.47 5.46 5.01
CA VAL A 282 -6.09 5.65 5.50
C VAL A 282 -5.57 7.04 5.18
N ASP A 283 -5.09 7.74 6.20
CA ASP A 283 -4.56 9.10 6.13
C ASP A 283 -3.11 9.14 5.64
N PHE A 284 -2.27 8.22 6.11
CA PHE A 284 -0.86 8.15 5.74
C PHE A 284 -0.40 6.72 5.47
N ILE A 285 0.38 6.54 4.40
CA ILE A 285 1.12 5.31 4.13
C ILE A 285 2.62 5.60 4.09
N PHE A 286 3.38 4.95 4.96
CA PHE A 286 4.83 5.06 5.04
C PHE A 286 5.49 3.76 4.61
N THR A 287 6.13 3.78 3.44
CA THR A 287 6.95 2.66 2.94
C THR A 287 8.41 2.80 3.38
N LEU A 288 8.88 1.86 4.18
CA LEU A 288 10.21 1.83 4.76
C LEU A 288 10.90 0.49 4.43
N PRO A 289 11.59 0.39 3.28
CA PRO A 289 12.36 -0.81 2.94
C PRO A 289 13.47 -1.05 3.97
N PHE A 290 13.65 -2.30 4.43
CA PHE A 290 14.69 -2.62 5.41
C PHE A 290 16.10 -2.31 4.90
N ARG A 291 16.36 -2.50 3.60
CA ARG A 291 17.62 -2.09 2.96
C ARG A 291 17.95 -0.61 3.16
N ASP A 292 16.95 0.26 3.16
CA ASP A 292 17.13 1.70 3.33
C ASP A 292 17.35 2.03 4.80
N LEU A 293 16.66 1.32 5.71
CA LEU A 293 16.81 1.48 7.16
C LEU A 293 18.21 1.05 7.64
N ASN A 294 18.82 0.05 7.00
CA ASN A 294 20.19 -0.38 7.29
C ASN A 294 21.21 0.77 7.15
N LEU A 295 20.96 1.75 6.27
CA LEU A 295 21.84 2.92 6.07
C LEU A 295 21.80 3.92 7.24
N LYS A 296 20.88 3.74 8.19
CA LYS A 296 20.62 4.66 9.30
C LYS A 296 20.89 4.04 10.67
N LYS A 297 21.39 2.80 10.72
CA LYS A 297 21.63 2.03 11.95
C LYS A 297 22.55 2.71 12.98
N GLU A 298 23.45 3.60 12.54
CA GLU A 298 24.44 4.27 13.42
C GLU A 298 23.98 5.62 13.96
N ARG A 299 22.78 6.09 13.57
CA ARG A 299 22.25 7.39 13.98
C ARG A 299 21.02 7.21 14.87
N ALA A 300 20.85 8.13 15.81
CA ALA A 300 19.63 8.24 16.59
C ALA A 300 18.64 9.16 15.88
N PHE A 301 17.37 8.78 15.91
CA PHE A 301 16.24 9.53 15.36
C PHE A 301 15.08 9.44 16.34
N SER A 302 14.24 10.47 16.41
CA SER A 302 12.85 10.24 16.81
C SER A 302 12.06 9.63 15.66
N LEU A 303 10.89 9.02 15.93
CA LEU A 303 10.05 8.47 14.87
C LEU A 303 9.68 9.54 13.84
N MET A 304 9.29 10.73 14.30
CA MET A 304 8.98 11.84 13.41
C MET A 304 10.19 12.31 12.59
N GLN A 305 11.39 12.36 13.18
CA GLN A 305 12.60 12.71 12.44
C GLN A 305 12.94 11.66 11.37
N LEU A 306 12.76 10.37 11.69
CA LEU A 306 12.95 9.28 10.74
C LEU A 306 11.97 9.42 9.56
N LEU A 307 10.69 9.69 9.84
CA LEU A 307 9.68 9.88 8.81
C LEU A 307 9.95 11.12 7.95
N GLN A 308 10.29 12.26 8.55
CA GLN A 308 10.65 13.47 7.80
C GLN A 308 11.92 13.30 6.94
N HIS A 309 12.81 12.37 7.32
CA HIS A 309 13.99 12.05 6.54
C HIS A 309 13.62 11.32 5.23
N TYR A 310 12.75 10.32 5.29
CA TYR A 310 12.32 9.54 4.12
C TYR A 310 11.18 10.22 3.34
N PHE A 311 10.38 11.05 4.02
CA PHE A 311 9.22 11.75 3.50
C PHE A 311 9.33 13.25 3.82
N PRO A 312 10.10 14.03 3.03
CA PRO A 312 10.27 15.47 3.24
C PRO A 312 8.95 16.27 3.21
N GLN A 313 7.88 15.69 2.67
CA GLN A 313 6.52 16.25 2.63
C GLN A 313 5.95 16.46 4.04
N LEU A 314 6.46 15.74 5.04
CA LEU A 314 5.99 15.83 6.44
C LEU A 314 6.68 16.94 7.25
N LYS A 315 7.54 17.77 6.65
CA LYS A 315 8.29 18.81 7.40
C LYS A 315 7.39 19.81 8.15
N GLU A 316 6.21 20.09 7.61
CA GLU A 316 5.24 21.01 8.22
C GLU A 316 4.34 20.33 9.26
N ILE A 317 4.32 18.98 9.32
CA ILE A 317 3.54 18.21 10.27
C ILE A 317 4.33 18.00 11.56
N LYS A 318 3.69 18.31 12.70
CA LYS A 318 4.27 18.13 14.03
C LYS A 318 4.06 16.72 14.60
N SER A 319 2.97 16.07 14.25
CA SER A 319 2.62 14.72 14.74
C SER A 319 1.76 13.97 13.74
N VAL A 320 1.92 12.64 13.71
CA VAL A 320 1.02 11.69 13.02
C VAL A 320 0.22 10.85 14.02
N GLU A 321 0.18 11.29 15.28
CA GLU A 321 -0.49 10.64 16.40
C GLU A 321 -1.89 11.22 16.60
N GLY A 322 -2.86 10.35 16.84
CA GLY A 322 -4.24 10.70 17.14
C GLY A 322 -5.19 9.53 16.83
N ASP A 323 -6.25 9.37 17.62
CA ASP A 323 -7.22 8.27 17.46
C ASP A 323 -7.99 8.34 16.12
N GLU A 324 -8.07 9.54 15.53
CA GLU A 324 -8.72 9.81 14.24
C GLU A 324 -7.78 9.62 13.04
N VAL A 325 -6.46 9.48 13.27
CA VAL A 325 -5.45 9.39 12.20
C VAL A 325 -5.10 7.93 11.93
N LYS A 326 -5.50 7.42 10.77
CA LYS A 326 -5.19 6.05 10.36
C LYS A 326 -3.89 6.01 9.57
N VAL A 327 -2.86 5.41 10.16
CA VAL A 327 -1.53 5.27 9.56
C VAL A 327 -1.23 3.81 9.21
N VAL A 328 -0.66 3.57 8.03
CA VAL A 328 -0.11 2.29 7.61
C VAL A 328 1.40 2.40 7.45
N PHE A 329 2.17 1.57 8.15
CA PHE A 329 3.59 1.37 7.89
C PHE A 329 3.78 0.09 7.08
N ILE A 330 4.56 0.18 6.01
CA ILE A 330 4.93 -0.95 5.17
C ILE A 330 6.43 -1.15 5.24
N PHE A 331 6.85 -2.24 5.88
CA PHE A 331 8.25 -2.65 5.99
C PHE A 331 8.54 -3.73 4.95
N ASP A 332 9.15 -3.33 3.84
CA ASP A 332 9.42 -4.22 2.71
C ASP A 332 10.81 -4.88 2.84
N GLY A 333 10.86 -6.20 2.70
CA GLY A 333 12.09 -6.98 2.62
C GLY A 333 12.76 -7.30 3.95
N LEU A 334 12.08 -7.94 4.90
CA LEU A 334 12.68 -8.35 6.18
C LEU A 334 13.93 -9.24 6.00
N ASP A 335 14.00 -10.03 4.94
CA ASP A 335 15.19 -10.83 4.58
C ASP A 335 16.43 -9.97 4.25
N GLU A 336 16.24 -8.67 4.06
CA GLU A 336 17.29 -7.68 3.84
C GLU A 336 17.67 -6.92 5.13
N CYS A 337 17.00 -7.17 6.26
CA CYS A 337 17.26 -6.48 7.52
C CYS A 337 18.61 -6.88 8.12
N ARG A 338 19.40 -5.87 8.51
CA ARG A 338 20.67 -6.06 9.25
C ARG A 338 20.63 -5.46 10.66
N LEU A 339 19.48 -4.96 11.07
CA LEU A 339 19.26 -4.49 12.43
C LEU A 339 19.08 -5.70 13.36
N PRO A 340 19.53 -5.65 14.61
CA PRO A 340 19.38 -6.77 15.55
C PRO A 340 17.93 -7.22 15.77
N LEU A 341 16.97 -6.29 15.64
CA LEU A 341 15.56 -6.45 15.99
C LEU A 341 15.41 -7.05 17.39
N ASP A 342 16.07 -6.45 18.38
CA ASP A 342 16.10 -7.00 19.72
C ASP A 342 14.79 -6.71 20.49
N PHE A 343 13.80 -7.58 20.32
CA PHE A 343 12.52 -7.48 21.00
C PHE A 343 12.59 -7.74 22.51
N GLN A 344 13.72 -8.19 23.08
CA GLN A 344 13.81 -8.50 24.50
C GLN A 344 14.54 -7.40 25.28
N SER A 345 15.67 -6.92 24.77
CA SER A 345 16.53 -6.00 25.50
C SER A 345 16.30 -4.52 25.16
N ASN A 346 15.69 -4.22 24.00
CA ASN A 346 15.43 -2.84 23.62
C ASN A 346 14.51 -2.14 24.63
N LYS A 347 14.88 -0.90 24.96
CA LYS A 347 14.09 -0.05 25.87
C LYS A 347 12.71 0.19 25.27
N ASN A 348 11.71 0.24 26.14
CA ASN A 348 10.38 0.68 25.73
C ASN A 348 10.42 2.17 25.38
N CYS A 349 9.92 2.49 24.20
CA CYS A 349 9.76 3.85 23.70
C CYS A 349 8.28 3.99 23.32
N CYS A 350 7.63 5.05 23.79
CA CYS A 350 6.22 5.34 23.50
C CYS A 350 6.00 6.76 22.98
N ASP A 351 7.01 7.63 23.09
CA ASP A 351 6.94 9.01 22.59
C ASP A 351 7.56 9.10 21.19
N ILE A 352 6.77 9.58 20.23
CA ILE A 352 7.21 9.76 18.84
C ILE A 352 8.31 10.81 18.66
N THR A 353 8.53 11.65 19.67
CA THR A 353 9.52 12.74 19.70
C THR A 353 10.82 12.33 20.39
N GLU A 354 10.83 11.23 21.15
CA GLU A 354 12.02 10.72 21.82
C GLU A 354 13.02 10.17 20.80
N SER A 355 14.28 10.59 20.91
CA SER A 355 15.36 10.12 20.02
C SER A 355 15.90 8.77 20.49
N SER A 356 15.93 7.79 19.58
CA SER A 356 16.39 6.42 19.83
C SER A 356 17.06 5.83 18.59
N SER A 357 17.68 4.66 18.72
CA SER A 357 18.20 3.92 17.56
C SER A 357 17.06 3.45 16.66
N VAL A 358 17.34 3.25 15.37
CA VAL A 358 16.35 2.71 14.43
C VAL A 358 15.83 1.34 14.89
N ASP A 359 16.69 0.52 15.50
CA ASP A 359 16.31 -0.78 16.05
C ASP A 359 15.26 -0.68 17.17
N VAL A 360 15.47 0.25 18.12
CA VAL A 360 14.53 0.53 19.20
C VAL A 360 13.21 1.05 18.63
N LEU A 361 13.23 1.97 17.66
CA LEU A 361 12.01 2.49 17.03
C LEU A 361 11.19 1.39 16.35
N LEU A 362 11.83 0.53 15.55
CA LEU A 362 11.14 -0.54 14.82
C LEU A 362 10.54 -1.58 15.76
N THR A 363 11.31 -2.05 16.74
CA THR A 363 10.81 -3.05 17.70
C THR A 363 9.64 -2.51 18.53
N ASN A 364 9.66 -1.23 18.92
CA ASN A 364 8.55 -0.60 19.63
C ASN A 364 7.33 -0.34 18.74
N LEU A 365 7.51 0.01 17.47
CA LEU A 365 6.40 0.07 16.50
C LEU A 365 5.74 -1.29 16.32
N ILE A 366 6.54 -2.34 16.11
CA ILE A 366 6.05 -3.70 15.88
C ILE A 366 5.31 -4.24 17.11
N LYS A 367 5.86 -4.04 18.31
CA LYS A 367 5.18 -4.37 19.58
C LYS A 367 3.91 -3.57 19.84
N GLY A 368 3.77 -2.39 19.23
CA GLY A 368 2.66 -1.46 19.48
C GLY A 368 2.87 -0.52 20.66
N ASN A 369 4.10 -0.39 21.18
CA ASN A 369 4.44 0.62 22.17
C ASN A 369 4.48 2.03 21.55
N LEU A 370 4.95 2.13 20.30
CA LEU A 370 4.84 3.32 19.46
C LEU A 370 3.67 3.16 18.50
N LEU A 371 2.80 4.18 18.43
CA LEU A 371 1.62 4.22 17.55
C LEU A 371 0.82 2.90 17.61
N PRO A 372 0.17 2.61 18.75
CA PRO A 372 -0.58 1.36 18.94
C PRO A 372 -1.68 1.16 17.89
N SER A 373 -2.32 2.23 17.42
CA SER A 373 -3.38 2.19 16.40
C SER A 373 -2.88 2.05 14.97
N ALA A 374 -1.55 2.13 14.72
CA ALA A 374 -1.01 2.03 13.38
C ALA A 374 -1.05 0.59 12.84
N LEU A 375 -1.43 0.47 11.56
CA LEU A 375 -1.41 -0.79 10.83
C LEU A 375 -0.02 -1.06 10.28
N LEU A 376 0.45 -2.30 10.36
CA LEU A 376 1.78 -2.70 9.92
C LEU A 376 1.69 -3.81 8.87
N TRP A 377 2.35 -3.63 7.74
CA TRP A 377 2.53 -4.67 6.73
C TRP A 377 4.02 -4.96 6.56
N ILE A 378 4.44 -6.16 6.91
CA ILE A 378 5.83 -6.63 6.80
C ILE A 378 5.90 -7.66 5.69
N THR A 379 6.79 -7.49 4.71
CA THR A 379 7.06 -8.52 3.70
C THR A 379 8.37 -9.24 4.01
N SER A 380 8.42 -10.56 3.77
CA SER A 380 9.60 -11.36 4.09
C SER A 380 9.70 -12.60 3.21
N ARG A 381 10.91 -13.11 3.01
CA ARG A 381 11.08 -14.55 2.69
C ARG A 381 10.72 -15.41 3.91
N PRO A 382 10.26 -16.66 3.71
CA PRO A 382 9.93 -17.56 4.81
C PRO A 382 11.05 -17.71 5.84
N ALA A 383 12.31 -17.81 5.39
CA ALA A 383 13.46 -18.01 6.26
C ALA A 383 13.76 -16.84 7.23
N ALA A 384 13.40 -15.61 6.85
CA ALA A 384 13.61 -14.42 7.69
C ALA A 384 12.39 -14.07 8.55
N ALA A 385 11.23 -14.71 8.31
CA ALA A 385 9.99 -14.37 8.97
C ALA A 385 10.02 -14.61 10.50
N SER A 386 10.87 -15.54 10.96
CA SER A 386 11.06 -15.84 12.39
C SER A 386 11.80 -14.74 13.16
N GLN A 387 12.35 -13.73 12.49
CA GLN A 387 12.90 -12.54 13.16
C GLN A 387 11.81 -11.72 13.85
N ILE A 388 10.54 -11.83 13.42
CA ILE A 388 9.42 -11.17 14.09
C ILE A 388 8.76 -12.17 15.04
N PRO A 389 8.63 -11.84 16.34
CA PRO A 389 7.95 -12.70 17.30
C PRO A 389 6.49 -12.95 16.89
N PRO A 390 5.99 -14.19 16.97
CA PRO A 390 4.62 -14.53 16.55
C PRO A 390 3.56 -13.75 17.33
N GLU A 391 3.82 -13.39 18.59
CA GLU A 391 2.93 -12.56 19.42
C GLU A 391 2.74 -11.13 18.88
N CYS A 392 3.64 -10.65 18.03
CA CYS A 392 3.52 -9.34 17.38
C CYS A 392 2.76 -9.40 16.05
N VAL A 393 2.42 -10.59 15.55
CA VAL A 393 1.79 -10.79 14.24
C VAL A 393 0.33 -11.23 14.42
N HIS A 394 -0.58 -10.48 13.80
CA HIS A 394 -2.02 -10.76 13.90
C HIS A 394 -2.49 -11.65 12.76
N GLN A 395 -1.88 -11.51 11.58
CA GLN A 395 -2.18 -12.32 10.41
C GLN A 395 -0.90 -12.62 9.64
N VAL A 396 -0.78 -13.85 9.17
CA VAL A 396 0.26 -14.25 8.24
C VAL A 396 -0.40 -14.50 6.89
N THR A 397 0.19 -13.98 5.82
CA THR A 397 -0.28 -14.22 4.45
C THR A 397 0.86 -14.77 3.61
N GLU A 398 0.53 -15.49 2.54
CA GLU A 398 1.53 -16.05 1.61
C GLU A 398 1.19 -15.64 0.17
N VAL A 399 2.16 -15.01 -0.50
CA VAL A 399 2.09 -14.74 -1.94
C VAL A 399 2.50 -16.01 -2.67
N ARG A 400 1.54 -16.64 -3.33
CA ARG A 400 1.77 -17.84 -4.15
C ARG A 400 2.31 -17.48 -5.53
N GLY A 401 2.04 -16.29 -6.06
CA GLY A 401 2.42 -15.91 -7.42
C GLY A 401 1.25 -16.05 -8.40
N PHE A 402 1.52 -16.46 -9.64
CA PHE A 402 0.50 -16.58 -10.69
C PHE A 402 -0.12 -17.98 -10.77
N ASN A 403 -1.44 -18.04 -10.72
CA ASN A 403 -2.22 -19.18 -11.18
C ASN A 403 -2.25 -19.25 -12.72
N ASP A 404 -2.80 -20.33 -13.27
CA ASP A 404 -2.73 -20.58 -14.71
C ASP A 404 -3.39 -19.48 -15.57
N PRO A 405 -4.56 -18.92 -15.22
CA PRO A 405 -5.11 -17.74 -15.88
C PRO A 405 -4.20 -16.50 -15.79
N GLN A 406 -3.66 -16.21 -14.60
CA GLN A 406 -2.81 -15.04 -14.35
C GLN A 406 -1.50 -15.10 -15.16
N LYS A 407 -0.93 -16.28 -15.37
CA LYS A 407 0.24 -16.45 -16.26
C LYS A 407 -0.04 -15.90 -17.65
N GLU A 408 -1.16 -16.30 -18.25
CA GLU A 408 -1.52 -15.84 -19.59
C GLU A 408 -1.89 -14.36 -19.62
N GLU A 409 -2.62 -13.90 -18.60
CA GLU A 409 -2.97 -12.50 -18.44
C GLU A 409 -1.73 -11.60 -18.46
N TYR A 410 -0.69 -11.97 -17.69
CA TYR A 410 0.57 -11.24 -17.66
C TYR A 410 1.19 -11.12 -19.06
N PHE A 411 1.32 -12.23 -19.80
CA PHE A 411 1.92 -12.18 -21.14
C PHE A 411 1.09 -11.35 -22.12
N ARG A 412 -0.26 -11.41 -22.04
CA ARG A 412 -1.14 -10.59 -22.89
C ARG A 412 -1.07 -9.11 -22.56
N LYS A 413 -0.95 -8.74 -21.28
CA LYS A 413 -0.77 -7.35 -20.85
C LYS A 413 0.60 -6.81 -21.25
N ARG A 414 1.63 -7.64 -21.10
CA ARG A 414 3.03 -7.23 -21.29
C ARG A 414 3.47 -7.14 -22.75
N ILE A 415 2.84 -7.89 -23.65
CA ILE A 415 3.21 -7.97 -25.08
C ILE A 415 2.08 -7.36 -25.90
N SER A 416 2.34 -6.22 -26.53
CA SER A 416 1.31 -5.46 -27.25
C SER A 416 0.75 -6.20 -28.48
N ASP A 417 1.55 -7.05 -29.13
CA ASP A 417 1.08 -7.89 -30.25
C ASP A 417 0.43 -9.18 -29.73
N ASN A 418 -0.90 -9.26 -29.85
CA ASN A 418 -1.69 -10.43 -29.47
C ASN A 418 -1.26 -11.74 -30.17
N ASN A 419 -0.79 -11.68 -31.42
CA ASN A 419 -0.31 -12.87 -32.13
C ASN A 419 1.02 -13.36 -31.54
N GLN A 420 1.92 -12.42 -31.25
CA GLN A 420 3.18 -12.73 -30.58
C GLN A 420 2.92 -13.27 -29.18
N ALA A 421 2.08 -12.61 -28.37
CA ALA A 421 1.70 -13.05 -27.03
C ALA A 421 1.14 -14.49 -27.04
N SER A 422 0.24 -14.80 -27.98
CA SER A 422 -0.33 -16.15 -28.13
C SER A 422 0.71 -17.22 -28.46
N ARG A 423 1.71 -16.88 -29.29
CA ARG A 423 2.84 -17.77 -29.60
C ARG A 423 3.76 -17.98 -28.39
N ILE A 424 4.06 -16.91 -27.64
CA ILE A 424 4.84 -16.98 -26.40
C ILE A 424 4.17 -17.91 -25.41
N ILE A 425 2.88 -17.70 -25.16
CA ILE A 425 2.07 -18.54 -24.26
C ILE A 425 2.10 -20.01 -24.72
N SER A 426 1.92 -20.27 -26.02
CA SER A 426 1.95 -21.62 -26.57
C SER A 426 3.30 -22.31 -26.35
N HIS A 427 4.41 -21.61 -26.61
CA HIS A 427 5.76 -22.13 -26.38
C HIS A 427 6.02 -22.44 -24.90
N ILE A 428 5.65 -21.51 -24.00
CA ILE A 428 5.79 -21.71 -22.55
C ILE A 428 4.98 -22.91 -22.09
N LYS A 429 3.73 -23.07 -22.56
CA LYS A 429 2.90 -24.25 -22.26
C LYS A 429 3.48 -25.56 -22.81
N SER A 430 4.19 -25.50 -23.95
CA SER A 430 4.84 -26.68 -24.53
C SER A 430 6.04 -27.18 -23.70
N SER A 431 6.66 -26.30 -22.91
CA SER A 431 7.76 -26.66 -22.00
C SER A 431 7.27 -26.71 -20.55
N ARG A 432 7.14 -27.91 -20.00
CA ARG A 432 6.72 -28.12 -18.61
C ARG A 432 7.57 -27.33 -17.60
N SER A 433 8.88 -27.26 -17.80
CA SER A 433 9.78 -26.52 -16.90
C SER A 433 9.50 -25.03 -16.94
N LEU A 434 9.41 -24.42 -18.13
CA LEU A 434 9.11 -22.99 -18.26
C LEU A 434 7.72 -22.66 -17.70
N TYR A 435 6.73 -23.52 -17.97
CA TYR A 435 5.36 -23.33 -17.48
C TYR A 435 5.23 -23.33 -15.96
N ILE A 436 5.91 -24.26 -15.28
CA ILE A 436 5.94 -24.33 -13.81
C ILE A 436 6.65 -23.09 -13.25
N MET A 437 7.75 -22.68 -13.86
CA MET A 437 8.55 -21.55 -13.38
C MET A 437 7.85 -20.21 -13.55
N CYS A 438 7.01 -20.05 -14.59
CA CYS A 438 6.13 -18.90 -14.78
C CYS A 438 5.05 -18.76 -13.69
N HIS A 439 4.99 -19.65 -12.70
CA HIS A 439 4.30 -19.36 -11.44
C HIS A 439 4.89 -18.13 -10.73
N ILE A 440 6.19 -17.88 -10.89
CA ILE A 440 6.86 -16.72 -10.31
C ILE A 440 6.90 -15.57 -11.33
N PRO A 441 6.36 -14.38 -11.01
CA PRO A 441 6.30 -13.25 -11.93
C PRO A 441 7.65 -12.84 -12.53
N VAL A 442 8.76 -12.89 -11.78
CA VAL A 442 10.08 -12.56 -12.33
C VAL A 442 10.48 -13.49 -13.48
N PHE A 443 10.07 -14.76 -13.44
CA PHE A 443 10.31 -15.71 -14.53
C PHE A 443 9.42 -15.42 -15.74
N CYS A 444 8.19 -14.95 -15.54
CA CYS A 444 7.36 -14.47 -16.65
C CYS A 444 8.01 -13.27 -17.35
N TRP A 445 8.55 -12.32 -16.58
CA TRP A 445 9.24 -11.16 -17.12
C TRP A 445 10.49 -11.54 -17.92
N ILE A 446 11.35 -12.40 -17.36
CA ILE A 446 12.53 -12.94 -18.06
C ILE A 446 12.09 -13.65 -19.34
N SER A 447 11.02 -14.46 -19.25
CA SER A 447 10.48 -15.21 -20.38
C SER A 447 9.98 -14.31 -21.50
N ALA A 448 9.16 -13.31 -21.17
CA ALA A 448 8.68 -12.33 -22.12
C ALA A 448 9.85 -11.61 -22.80
N THR A 449 10.82 -11.10 -22.02
CA THR A 449 11.96 -10.33 -22.52
C THR A 449 12.82 -11.13 -23.51
N VAL A 450 13.22 -12.34 -23.12
CA VAL A 450 14.08 -13.20 -23.94
C VAL A 450 13.36 -13.62 -25.22
N LEU A 451 12.14 -14.13 -25.06
CA LEU A 451 11.40 -14.68 -26.17
C LEU A 451 10.95 -13.60 -27.17
N GLU A 452 10.53 -12.42 -26.70
CA GLU A 452 10.21 -11.26 -27.56
C GLU A 452 11.42 -10.87 -28.42
N THR A 453 12.62 -10.85 -27.83
CA THR A 453 13.87 -10.50 -28.52
C THR A 453 14.28 -11.56 -29.55
N MET A 454 14.11 -12.84 -29.23
CA MET A 454 14.50 -13.94 -30.11
C MET A 454 13.51 -14.17 -31.25
N TRP A 455 12.21 -13.96 -31.03
CA TRP A 455 11.19 -14.18 -32.06
C TRP A 455 11.33 -13.27 -33.28
N GLY A 456 11.90 -12.06 -33.11
CA GLY A 456 12.22 -11.19 -34.24
C GLY A 456 13.38 -11.68 -35.12
N LYS A 457 14.14 -12.69 -34.67
CA LYS A 457 15.43 -13.09 -35.28
C LYS A 457 15.56 -14.59 -35.58
N ALA A 458 14.81 -15.47 -34.91
CA ALA A 458 15.05 -16.91 -34.91
C ALA A 458 14.03 -17.74 -35.71
N LYS A 459 14.45 -18.94 -36.19
CA LYS A 459 13.53 -19.96 -36.70
C LYS A 459 12.90 -20.71 -35.52
N SER A 460 11.68 -21.22 -35.67
CA SER A 460 10.85 -21.82 -34.60
C SER A 460 11.51 -22.96 -33.78
N GLY A 461 12.65 -23.51 -34.19
CA GLY A 461 13.40 -24.55 -33.48
C GLY A 461 14.46 -24.05 -32.48
N ASP A 462 14.82 -22.75 -32.54
CA ASP A 462 15.97 -22.19 -31.80
C ASP A 462 15.58 -21.51 -30.47
N LEU A 463 14.31 -21.61 -30.05
CA LEU A 463 13.82 -20.97 -28.84
C LEU A 463 14.26 -21.73 -27.57
N PRO A 464 14.60 -21.03 -26.48
CA PRO A 464 14.99 -21.67 -25.22
C PRO A 464 13.88 -22.57 -24.69
N LYS A 465 14.24 -23.77 -24.26
CA LYS A 465 13.33 -24.76 -23.67
C LYS A 465 13.65 -25.01 -22.20
N THR A 466 14.87 -24.70 -21.77
CA THR A 466 15.36 -24.88 -20.40
C THR A 466 15.61 -23.55 -19.69
N LEU A 467 15.61 -23.56 -18.36
CA LEU A 467 15.95 -22.39 -17.55
C LEU A 467 17.37 -21.89 -17.81
N THR A 468 18.33 -22.81 -17.98
CA THR A 468 19.71 -22.45 -18.27
C THR A 468 19.82 -21.70 -19.59
N GLU A 469 19.15 -22.18 -20.63
CA GLU A 469 19.08 -21.46 -21.91
C GLU A 469 18.39 -20.10 -21.73
N MET A 470 17.27 -20.03 -21.00
CA MET A 470 16.58 -18.76 -20.70
C MET A 470 17.51 -17.72 -20.05
N TYR A 471 18.23 -18.10 -18.99
CA TYR A 471 19.17 -17.23 -18.31
C TYR A 471 20.38 -16.88 -19.19
N THR A 472 20.88 -17.83 -19.98
CA THR A 472 21.99 -17.58 -20.92
C THR A 472 21.60 -16.52 -21.93
N HIS A 473 20.43 -16.67 -22.57
CA HIS A 473 19.91 -15.68 -23.50
C HIS A 473 19.57 -14.35 -22.83
N PHE A 474 19.07 -14.37 -21.60
CA PHE A 474 18.83 -13.14 -20.83
C PHE A 474 20.15 -12.38 -20.58
N LEU A 475 21.20 -13.05 -20.12
CA LEU A 475 22.52 -12.44 -19.92
C LEU A 475 23.10 -11.88 -21.22
N LEU A 476 23.02 -12.63 -22.32
CA LEU A 476 23.45 -12.17 -23.64
C LEU A 476 22.67 -10.91 -24.08
N ASN A 477 21.36 -10.86 -23.83
CA ASN A 477 20.56 -9.68 -24.13
C ASN A 477 20.99 -8.48 -23.27
N GLN A 478 21.24 -8.68 -21.97
CA GLN A 478 21.71 -7.59 -21.09
C GLN A 478 23.09 -7.06 -21.51
N ALA A 479 24.04 -7.94 -21.84
CA ALA A 479 25.36 -7.54 -22.34
C ALA A 479 25.26 -6.73 -23.63
N ASN A 480 24.41 -7.16 -24.58
CA ASN A 480 24.17 -6.43 -25.83
C ASN A 480 23.59 -5.02 -25.57
N VAL A 481 22.65 -4.89 -24.63
CA VAL A 481 22.05 -3.59 -24.29
C VAL A 481 23.06 -2.68 -23.57
N GLN A 482 23.86 -3.22 -22.66
CA GLN A 482 24.94 -2.48 -22.00
C GLN A 482 25.93 -1.90 -23.03
N ASN A 483 26.36 -2.72 -23.99
CA ASN A 483 27.26 -2.30 -25.06
C ASN A 483 26.73 -1.12 -25.86
N GLN A 484 25.45 -1.15 -26.25
CA GLN A 484 24.82 -0.05 -26.98
C GLN A 484 24.81 1.25 -26.16
N LYS A 485 24.66 1.16 -24.84
CA LYS A 485 24.54 2.33 -23.94
C LYS A 485 25.88 3.01 -23.65
N TYR A 486 26.96 2.24 -23.45
CA TYR A 486 28.25 2.78 -22.97
C TYR A 486 29.32 2.92 -24.05
N HIS A 487 29.21 2.18 -25.16
CA HIS A 487 30.26 2.16 -26.20
C HIS A 487 29.81 2.74 -27.55
N GLY A 488 28.54 3.12 -27.69
CA GLY A 488 27.99 3.57 -28.98
C GLY A 488 28.06 2.49 -30.06
N THR A 489 27.57 2.81 -31.26
CA THR A 489 27.67 1.95 -32.46
C THR A 489 29.04 2.04 -33.14
N ASP A 490 30.07 2.55 -32.47
CA ASP A 490 31.38 2.75 -33.11
C ASP A 490 32.22 1.46 -33.11
N GLU A 491 32.94 1.29 -34.23
CA GLU A 491 33.67 0.12 -34.70
C GLU A 491 34.89 -0.28 -33.83
N ALA A 492 34.76 -0.35 -32.50
CA ALA A 492 35.74 -1.05 -31.68
C ALA A 492 35.64 -2.58 -31.92
N ASP A 493 36.80 -3.23 -32.09
CA ASP A 493 36.99 -4.65 -32.43
C ASP A 493 36.06 -5.59 -31.61
N PRO A 494 35.17 -6.37 -32.26
CA PRO A 494 34.26 -7.30 -31.59
C PRO A 494 34.96 -8.27 -30.61
N LYS A 495 36.23 -8.60 -30.86
CA LYS A 495 37.02 -9.49 -29.98
C LYS A 495 37.46 -8.80 -28.69
N LYS A 496 37.73 -7.49 -28.72
CA LYS A 496 38.05 -6.73 -27.51
C LYS A 496 36.79 -6.41 -26.68
N LYS A 497 35.66 -6.17 -27.34
CA LYS A 497 34.34 -5.97 -26.70
C LYS A 497 33.85 -7.20 -25.93
N SER A 498 33.92 -8.38 -26.57
CA SER A 498 33.54 -9.64 -25.91
C SER A 498 34.44 -10.00 -24.73
N ALA A 499 35.73 -9.65 -24.79
CA ALA A 499 36.66 -9.85 -23.68
C ALA A 499 36.34 -8.97 -22.47
N SER A 500 36.01 -7.68 -22.68
CA SER A 500 35.63 -6.78 -21.58
C SER A 500 34.31 -7.15 -20.92
N ASP A 501 33.31 -7.58 -21.71
CA ASP A 501 32.02 -8.05 -21.17
C ASP A 501 32.20 -9.30 -20.32
N THR A 502 33.03 -10.24 -20.80
CA THR A 502 33.35 -11.46 -20.08
C THR A 502 34.03 -11.15 -18.75
N GLU A 503 34.96 -10.20 -18.72
CA GLU A 503 35.62 -9.77 -17.48
C GLU A 503 34.63 -9.19 -16.46
N ILE A 504 33.73 -8.32 -16.88
CA ILE A 504 32.71 -7.72 -16.00
C ILE A 504 31.77 -8.78 -15.46
N ILE A 505 31.29 -9.68 -16.32
CA ILE A 505 30.40 -10.79 -15.91
C ILE A 505 31.11 -11.70 -14.89
N LEU A 506 32.39 -12.01 -15.10
CA LEU A 506 33.17 -12.80 -14.15
C LEU A 506 33.35 -12.09 -12.80
N LYS A 507 33.64 -10.79 -12.79
CA LYS A 507 33.73 -10.00 -11.55
C LYS A 507 32.40 -9.97 -10.79
N LEU A 508 31.28 -9.77 -11.51
CA LEU A 508 29.94 -9.82 -10.93
C LEU A 508 29.61 -11.21 -10.37
N GLY A 509 29.97 -12.26 -11.09
CA GLY A 509 29.81 -13.65 -10.64
C GLY A 509 30.65 -13.95 -9.40
N GLN A 510 31.89 -13.46 -9.34
CA GLN A 510 32.76 -13.59 -8.18
C GLN A 510 32.19 -12.86 -6.96
N LEU A 511 31.76 -11.59 -7.11
CA LEU A 511 31.11 -10.83 -6.05
C LEU A 511 29.87 -11.57 -5.52
N ALA A 512 29.00 -12.03 -6.42
CA ALA A 512 27.79 -12.76 -6.05
C ALA A 512 28.12 -14.04 -5.27
N PHE A 513 29.09 -14.84 -5.74
CA PHE A 513 29.52 -16.05 -5.06
C PHE A 513 30.04 -15.77 -3.65
N GLN A 514 30.98 -14.82 -3.52
CA GLN A 514 31.60 -14.49 -2.23
C GLN A 514 30.60 -13.94 -1.21
N GLN A 515 29.64 -13.12 -1.65
CA GLN A 515 28.64 -12.55 -0.76
C GLN A 515 27.58 -13.60 -0.38
N LEU A 516 27.22 -14.51 -1.30
CA LEU A 516 26.36 -15.65 -0.98
C LEU A 516 27.00 -16.57 0.08
N GLU A 517 28.30 -16.85 0.00
CA GLU A 517 29.02 -17.61 1.04
C GLU A 517 28.97 -16.93 2.42
N LYS A 518 28.94 -15.60 2.45
CA LYS A 518 28.79 -14.79 3.67
C LYS A 518 27.33 -14.65 4.13
N GLY A 519 26.35 -15.13 3.37
CA GLY A 519 24.92 -14.94 3.62
C GLY A 519 24.40 -13.54 3.33
N ASN A 520 25.15 -12.73 2.57
CA ASN A 520 24.78 -11.36 2.22
C ASN A 520 24.09 -11.30 0.85
N LEU A 521 22.87 -10.76 0.83
CA LEU A 521 22.09 -10.57 -0.42
C LEU A 521 22.12 -9.14 -0.96
N ILE A 522 22.66 -8.19 -0.18
CA ILE A 522 22.79 -6.77 -0.54
C ILE A 522 24.26 -6.39 -0.59
N PHE A 523 24.63 -5.70 -1.66
CA PHE A 523 25.98 -5.19 -1.88
C PHE A 523 26.02 -3.68 -1.64
N TYR A 524 27.03 -3.24 -0.88
CA TYR A 524 27.33 -1.84 -0.63
C TYR A 524 28.52 -1.41 -1.47
N LYS A 525 28.80 -0.10 -1.51
CA LYS A 525 29.87 0.47 -2.35
C LYS A 525 31.23 -0.18 -2.06
N GLU A 526 31.45 -0.55 -0.80
CA GLU A 526 32.65 -1.21 -0.32
C GLU A 526 32.78 -2.62 -0.92
N ASP A 527 31.70 -3.42 -0.94
CA ASP A 527 31.69 -4.79 -1.51
C ASP A 527 32.06 -4.79 -3.01
N LEU A 528 31.54 -3.80 -3.75
CA LEU A 528 31.81 -3.61 -5.18
C LEU A 528 33.29 -3.23 -5.41
N ARG A 529 33.83 -2.31 -4.60
CA ARG A 529 35.24 -1.90 -4.67
C ARG A 529 36.20 -3.04 -4.34
N GLU A 530 35.88 -3.86 -3.34
CA GLU A 530 36.65 -5.06 -2.98
C GLU A 530 36.72 -6.07 -4.12
N SER A 531 35.67 -6.13 -4.95
CA SER A 531 35.60 -7.01 -6.12
C SER A 531 36.16 -6.38 -7.40
N GLY A 532 36.79 -5.20 -7.30
CA GLY A 532 37.39 -4.50 -8.44
C GLY A 532 36.36 -3.98 -9.46
N ILE A 533 35.14 -3.68 -9.00
CA ILE A 533 34.06 -3.07 -9.77
C ILE A 533 33.98 -1.58 -9.41
N ASP A 534 34.09 -0.71 -10.40
CA ASP A 534 33.98 0.75 -10.21
C ASP A 534 32.50 1.19 -10.20
N VAL A 535 32.12 2.09 -9.28
CA VAL A 535 30.72 2.48 -8.97
C VAL A 535 30.53 3.96 -8.69
#